data_AF-A0A5J4P1B0-F1
#
_entry.id   AF-A0A5J4P1B0-F1
#
_cell.length_a   1.000
_cell.length_b   1.000
_cell.length_c   1.000
_cell.angle_alpha   90.00
_cell.angle_beta   90.00
_cell.angle_gamma   90.00
#
_symmetry.space_group_name_H-M   'P 1'
#
loop_
_entity.id
_entity.type
_entity.pdbx_description
1 polymer ?
#
loop_
_entity_poly.entity_id
_entity_poly.type
_entity_poly.pdbx_seq_one_letter_code
_entity_poly.pdbx_strand_id
1 'polypeptide(L)'
;MVEESGVDVKALRAFRVLRPLRLVSGLPSLQVVLNAIMRAMVPLLHIALLVIFVIIIYAIIGLELFSGKLHATCYDIFTGEIEDNPSPCSLTKRGAVCPITSLCHDFKVNMSYAAVAERKLLMEAVAAGNITPPFPPPERWVGPNHGITNFDNFGLSMLTVFQCVTMEGWTQVLYWVRLAKPS
;
A
#
# COMPACT_ATOMS: atom_id res chain seq x y z
N MET A 1 6.88 -19.47 26.66
CA MET A 1 6.53 -18.06 26.83
C MET A 1 5.01 -18.02 26.88
N VAL A 2 4.44 -17.72 28.04
CA VAL A 2 2.99 -17.68 28.26
C VAL A 2 2.46 -16.39 27.65
N GLU A 3 1.47 -16.50 26.75
CA GLU A 3 0.72 -15.35 26.23
C GLU A 3 -0.11 -14.73 27.35
N GLU A 4 0.27 -13.54 27.83
CA GLU A 4 -0.68 -12.65 28.50
C GLU A 4 -1.54 -11.97 27.42
N SER A 5 -2.57 -12.68 26.93
CA SER A 5 -3.69 -12.04 26.25
C SER A 5 -4.57 -11.35 27.31
N GLY A 6 -4.06 -10.26 27.89
CA GLY A 6 -4.85 -9.38 28.73
C GLY A 6 -5.94 -8.74 27.86
N VAL A 7 -7.20 -9.10 28.09
CA VAL A 7 -8.34 -8.46 27.40
C VAL A 7 -8.28 -6.97 27.68
N ASP A 8 -8.04 -6.19 26.64
CA ASP A 8 -7.88 -4.74 26.73
C ASP A 8 -9.21 -4.12 27.20
N VAL A 9 -9.28 -3.74 28.47
CA VAL A 9 -10.50 -3.16 29.09
C VAL A 9 -10.97 -1.88 28.40
N LYS A 10 -10.10 -1.25 27.60
CA LYS A 10 -10.43 -0.16 26.68
C LYS A 10 -11.33 -0.63 25.53
N ALA A 11 -11.05 -1.79 24.94
CA ALA A 11 -11.90 -2.39 23.90
C ALA A 11 -13.26 -2.81 24.49
N LEU A 12 -13.30 -3.33 25.72
CA LEU A 12 -14.56 -3.65 26.40
C LEU A 12 -15.47 -2.43 26.64
N ARG A 13 -14.88 -1.24 26.77
CA ARG A 13 -15.63 0.02 26.87
C ARG A 13 -16.31 0.40 25.55
N ALA A 14 -15.78 -0.03 24.40
CA ALA A 14 -16.36 0.23 23.08
C ALA A 14 -17.73 -0.47 22.89
N PHE A 15 -17.99 -1.62 23.55
CA PHE A 15 -19.29 -2.30 23.48
C PHE A 15 -20.47 -1.46 23.99
N ARG A 16 -20.21 -0.38 24.74
CA ARG A 16 -21.25 0.59 25.12
C ARG A 16 -21.86 1.29 23.90
N VAL A 17 -21.16 1.34 22.75
CA VAL A 17 -21.67 1.88 21.47
C VAL A 17 -22.80 1.03 20.87
N LEU A 18 -22.91 -0.25 21.27
CA LEU A 18 -24.00 -1.14 20.83
C LEU A 18 -25.28 -0.95 21.65
N ARG A 19 -25.23 -0.19 22.75
CA ARG A 19 -26.39 0.04 23.63
C ARG A 19 -27.61 0.66 22.91
N PRO A 20 -27.48 1.57 21.92
CA PRO A 20 -28.58 2.06 21.10
C PRO A 20 -29.33 0.96 20.31
N LEU A 21 -28.69 -0.16 19.96
CA LEU A 21 -29.37 -1.29 19.30
C LEU A 21 -30.45 -1.93 20.18
N ARG A 22 -30.34 -1.81 21.52
CA ARG A 22 -31.39 -2.25 22.44
C ARG A 22 -32.66 -1.39 22.33
N LEU A 23 -32.52 -0.12 21.93
CA LEU A 23 -33.65 0.78 21.69
C LEU A 23 -34.45 0.32 20.46
N VAL A 24 -33.75 -0.17 19.43
CA VAL A 24 -34.34 -0.72 18.21
C VAL A 24 -35.13 -2.00 18.48
N SER A 25 -34.68 -2.85 19.41
CA SER A 25 -35.44 -4.02 19.87
C SER A 25 -36.61 -3.68 20.79
N GLY A 26 -36.69 -2.46 21.35
CA GLY A 26 -37.79 -2.04 22.22
C GLY A 26 -39.01 -1.48 21.47
N LEU A 27 -38.82 -1.03 20.22
CA LEU A 27 -39.85 -0.41 19.40
C LEU A 27 -40.28 -1.36 18.27
N PRO A 28 -41.50 -1.93 18.29
CA PRO A 28 -41.94 -2.93 17.31
C PRO A 28 -41.95 -2.39 15.87
N SER A 29 -42.08 -1.07 15.68
CA SER A 29 -42.03 -0.42 14.37
C SER A 29 -40.66 -0.51 13.68
N LEU A 30 -39.56 -0.39 14.44
CA LEU A 30 -38.19 -0.49 13.90
C LEU A 30 -37.78 -1.93 13.58
N GLN A 31 -38.33 -2.91 14.32
CA GLN A 31 -38.07 -4.33 14.06
C GLN A 31 -38.62 -4.78 12.70
N VAL A 32 -39.78 -4.23 12.27
CA VAL A 32 -40.35 -4.51 10.94
C VAL A 32 -39.39 -4.03 9.85
N VAL A 33 -38.80 -2.84 10.01
CA VAL A 33 -37.84 -2.28 9.06
C VAL A 33 -36.56 -3.11 9.00
N LEU A 34 -35.98 -3.49 10.14
CA LEU A 34 -34.78 -4.35 10.16
C LEU A 34 -35.03 -5.73 9.54
N ASN A 35 -36.18 -6.35 9.83
CA ASN A 35 -36.55 -7.63 9.23
C ASN A 35 -36.71 -7.50 7.69
N ALA A 36 -37.26 -6.38 7.21
CA ALA A 36 -37.32 -6.10 5.78
C ALA A 36 -35.91 -5.97 5.15
N ILE A 37 -34.97 -5.28 5.81
CA ILE A 37 -33.58 -5.16 5.36
C ILE A 37 -32.88 -6.53 5.32
N MET A 38 -33.01 -7.33 6.39
CA MET A 38 -32.39 -8.66 6.45
C MET A 38 -32.92 -9.60 5.37
N ARG A 39 -34.23 -9.54 5.07
CA ARG A 39 -34.82 -10.32 3.97
C ARG A 39 -34.33 -9.86 2.59
N ALA A 40 -34.09 -8.56 2.40
CA ALA A 40 -33.57 -8.00 1.16
C ALA A 40 -32.08 -8.33 0.92
N MET A 41 -31.30 -8.64 1.97
CA MET A 41 -29.87 -8.94 1.84
C MET A 41 -29.58 -10.32 1.23
N VAL A 42 -30.44 -11.31 1.45
CA VAL A 42 -30.26 -12.69 0.95
C VAL A 42 -30.08 -12.77 -0.57
N PRO A 43 -30.94 -12.17 -1.42
CA PRO A 43 -30.74 -12.23 -2.87
C PRO A 43 -29.49 -11.48 -3.34
N LEU A 44 -29.04 -10.46 -2.61
CA LEU A 44 -27.82 -9.70 -2.92
C LEU A 44 -26.54 -10.51 -2.67
N LEU A 45 -26.60 -11.57 -1.85
CA LEU A 45 -25.43 -12.41 -1.53
C LEU A 45 -24.84 -13.09 -2.77
N HIS A 46 -25.68 -13.56 -3.69
CA HIS A 46 -25.19 -14.19 -4.94
C HIS A 46 -24.42 -13.20 -5.81
N ILE A 47 -24.89 -11.96 -5.90
CA ILE A 47 -24.22 -10.89 -6.63
C ILE A 47 -22.90 -10.52 -5.92
N ALA A 48 -22.93 -10.39 -4.58
CA ALA A 48 -21.75 -10.11 -3.79
C ALA A 48 -20.67 -11.20 -3.95
N LEU A 49 -21.06 -12.47 -4.02
CA LEU A 49 -20.14 -13.58 -4.26
C LEU A 49 -19.47 -13.45 -5.64
N LEU A 50 -20.25 -13.13 -6.68
CA LEU A 50 -19.70 -12.89 -8.02
C LEU A 50 -18.69 -11.72 -8.02
N VAL A 51 -19.02 -10.62 -7.32
CA VAL A 51 -18.11 -9.47 -7.22
C VAL A 51 -16.82 -9.84 -6.49
N ILE A 52 -16.90 -10.57 -5.38
CA ILE A 52 -15.71 -11.04 -4.63
C ILE A 52 -14.85 -11.94 -5.53
N PHE A 53 -15.46 -12.85 -6.28
CA PHE A 53 -14.73 -13.73 -7.20
C PHE A 53 -13.98 -12.93 -8.28
N VAL A 54 -14.62 -11.93 -8.87
CA VAL A 54 -13.99 -11.03 -9.85
C VAL A 54 -12.84 -10.24 -9.22
N ILE A 55 -13.02 -9.73 -8.00
CA ILE A 55 -11.96 -9.01 -7.26
C ILE A 55 -10.74 -9.93 -7.03
N ILE A 56 -10.95 -11.20 -6.66
CA ILE A 56 -9.87 -12.17 -6.46
C ILE A 56 -9.08 -12.39 -7.77
N ILE A 57 -9.77 -12.57 -8.90
CA ILE A 57 -9.11 -12.74 -10.21
C ILE A 57 -8.23 -11.54 -10.53
N TYR A 58 -8.77 -10.32 -10.44
CA TYR A 58 -7.99 -9.11 -10.72
C TYR A 58 -6.89 -8.85 -9.71
N ALA A 59 -7.05 -9.28 -8.45
CA ALA A 59 -6.00 -9.19 -7.44
C ALA A 59 -4.81 -10.11 -7.78
N ILE A 60 -5.06 -11.36 -8.18
CA ILE A 60 -3.98 -12.27 -8.60
C ILE A 60 -3.26 -11.71 -9.84
N ILE A 61 -4.01 -11.23 -10.84
CA ILE A 61 -3.43 -10.62 -12.04
C ILE A 61 -2.56 -9.40 -11.67
N GLY A 62 -3.06 -8.54 -10.78
CA GLY A 62 -2.35 -7.36 -10.32
C GLY A 62 -1.07 -7.69 -9.53
N LEU A 63 -1.14 -8.68 -8.63
CA LEU A 63 -0.01 -9.22 -7.87
C LEU A 63 1.10 -9.70 -8.81
N GLU A 64 0.78 -10.57 -9.77
CA GLU A 64 1.78 -11.12 -10.69
C GLU A 64 2.42 -10.05 -11.59
N LEU A 65 1.64 -9.06 -12.04
CA LEU A 65 2.12 -8.06 -12.98
C LEU A 65 2.88 -6.89 -12.31
N PHE A 66 2.46 -6.50 -11.10
CA PHE A 66 2.91 -5.27 -10.45
C PHE A 66 3.59 -5.46 -9.10
N SER A 67 3.87 -6.70 -8.68
CA SER A 67 4.60 -6.99 -7.45
C SER A 67 5.97 -6.29 -7.40
N GLY A 68 6.17 -5.51 -6.35
CA GLY A 68 7.41 -4.79 -6.05
C GLY A 68 7.72 -3.65 -7.02
N LYS A 69 6.77 -3.21 -7.87
CA LYS A 69 7.01 -2.14 -8.86
C LYS A 69 6.65 -0.75 -8.33
N LEU A 70 5.75 -0.68 -7.34
CA LEU A 70 5.25 0.57 -6.76
C LEU A 70 6.15 1.13 -5.64
N HIS A 71 7.35 0.58 -5.45
CA HIS A 71 8.32 1.05 -4.45
C HIS A 71 9.43 1.93 -5.03
N ALA A 72 9.50 2.09 -6.35
CA ALA A 72 10.50 2.93 -7.00
C ALA A 72 10.05 4.39 -6.98
N THR A 73 10.84 5.31 -6.43
CA THR A 73 10.58 6.76 -6.48
C THR A 73 11.84 7.55 -6.87
N CYS A 74 11.67 8.84 -7.11
CA CYS A 74 12.77 9.76 -7.36
C CYS A 74 13.41 10.19 -6.04
N TYR A 75 14.73 10.05 -5.98
CA TYR A 75 15.56 10.51 -4.87
C TYR A 75 16.48 11.62 -5.35
N ASP A 76 16.67 12.67 -4.56
CA ASP A 76 17.62 13.73 -4.88
C ASP A 76 19.07 13.18 -4.89
N ILE A 77 19.87 13.55 -5.90
CA ILE A 77 21.26 13.06 -6.03
C ILE A 77 22.21 13.63 -4.98
N PHE A 78 21.88 14.78 -4.38
CA PHE A 78 22.70 15.53 -3.44
C PHE A 78 22.25 15.43 -1.99
N THR A 79 20.97 15.15 -1.71
CA THR A 79 20.47 14.93 -0.33
C THR A 79 20.06 13.49 -0.06
N GLY A 80 19.72 12.71 -1.09
CA GLY A 80 19.18 11.36 -0.92
C GLY A 80 17.77 11.34 -0.32
N GLU A 81 17.10 12.48 -0.21
CA GLU A 81 15.75 12.60 0.32
C GLU A 81 14.71 12.31 -0.76
N ILE A 82 13.51 11.90 -0.32
CA ILE A 82 12.35 11.69 -1.19
C ILE A 82 11.61 13.03 -1.30
N GLU A 83 11.14 13.36 -2.51
CA GLU A 83 10.27 14.51 -2.77
C GLU A 83 9.00 14.50 -1.89
N ASP A 84 8.50 15.68 -1.51
CA ASP A 84 7.30 15.86 -0.65
C ASP A 84 6.05 15.13 -1.18
N ASN A 85 5.92 14.99 -2.51
CA ASN A 85 4.84 14.25 -3.15
C ASN A 85 5.40 13.09 -3.99
N PRO A 86 5.77 11.98 -3.36
CA PRO A 86 6.43 10.88 -4.05
C PRO A 86 5.48 10.18 -5.00
N SER A 87 5.96 9.94 -6.21
CA SER A 87 5.24 9.19 -7.23
C SER A 87 6.13 8.09 -7.80
N PRO A 88 5.54 6.98 -8.29
CA PRO A 88 6.35 5.90 -8.81
C PRO A 88 7.16 6.34 -10.03
N CYS A 89 8.36 5.80 -10.17
CA CYS A 89 9.21 6.04 -11.33
C CYS A 89 9.55 4.72 -12.04
N SER A 90 9.95 4.79 -13.32
CA SER A 90 10.32 3.61 -14.10
C SER A 90 11.83 3.49 -14.25
N LEU A 91 12.41 2.39 -13.76
CA LEU A 91 13.83 2.08 -13.90
C LEU A 91 14.26 1.93 -15.38
N THR A 92 13.34 1.59 -16.27
CA THR A 92 13.62 1.30 -17.69
C THR A 92 13.38 2.53 -18.60
N LYS A 93 13.09 3.71 -18.04
CA LYS A 93 12.71 4.93 -18.78
C LYS A 93 11.50 4.77 -19.73
N ARG A 94 10.69 3.71 -19.56
CA ARG A 94 9.45 3.47 -20.33
C ARG A 94 8.20 4.03 -19.65
N GLY A 95 8.34 4.49 -18.42
CA GLY A 95 7.30 5.15 -17.61
C GLY A 95 7.74 6.56 -17.20
N ALA A 96 7.48 6.94 -15.95
CA ALA A 96 7.87 8.26 -15.46
C ALA A 96 9.39 8.40 -15.37
N VAL A 97 9.89 9.55 -15.81
CA VAL A 97 11.31 9.92 -15.72
C VAL A 97 11.44 11.01 -14.65
N CYS A 98 12.41 10.84 -13.76
CA CYS A 98 12.72 11.82 -12.74
C CYS A 98 13.37 13.08 -13.35
N PRO A 99 13.24 14.25 -12.71
CA PRO A 99 14.02 15.45 -13.01
C PRO A 99 15.54 15.21 -13.05
N ILE A 100 16.30 16.12 -13.68
CA ILE A 100 17.75 15.99 -13.84
C ILE A 100 18.49 15.88 -12.50
N THR A 101 17.95 16.51 -11.45
CA THR A 101 18.50 16.54 -10.10
C THR A 101 18.12 15.33 -9.26
N SER A 102 17.30 14.41 -9.77
CA SER A 102 16.86 13.22 -9.04
C SER A 102 16.98 11.93 -9.87
N LEU A 103 17.25 10.84 -9.16
CA LEU A 103 17.43 9.51 -9.74
C LEU A 103 16.28 8.60 -9.32
N CYS A 104 15.71 7.88 -10.30
CA CYS A 104 14.75 6.82 -10.03
C CYS A 104 15.46 5.63 -9.38
N HIS A 105 15.08 5.28 -8.15
CA HIS A 105 15.68 4.16 -7.44
C HIS A 105 14.61 3.31 -6.74
N ASP A 106 14.79 1.99 -6.78
CA ASP A 106 14.00 1.01 -6.03
C ASP A 106 14.94 0.24 -5.12
N PHE A 107 14.60 0.15 -3.84
CA PHE A 107 15.30 -0.66 -2.85
C PHE A 107 15.03 -2.17 -3.01
N LYS A 108 14.99 -2.68 -4.25
CA LYS A 108 14.99 -4.13 -4.49
C LYS A 108 16.27 -4.71 -3.88
N VAL A 109 16.08 -5.68 -2.99
CA VAL A 109 17.09 -6.43 -2.24
C VAL A 109 17.89 -7.35 -3.18
N ASN A 110 18.61 -6.76 -4.12
CA ASN A 110 19.69 -7.44 -4.81
C ASN A 110 20.89 -6.51 -4.89
N MET A 111 21.28 -5.99 -3.72
CA MET A 111 22.65 -5.53 -3.55
C MET A 111 23.49 -6.80 -3.38
N SER A 112 24.14 -7.23 -4.47
CA SER A 112 25.24 -8.18 -4.38
C SER A 112 26.18 -7.72 -3.25
N TYR A 113 26.72 -8.66 -2.47
CA TYR A 113 27.73 -8.36 -1.45
C TYR A 113 28.88 -7.49 -2.02
N ALA A 114 29.13 -7.56 -3.33
CA ALA A 114 30.08 -6.70 -4.04
C ALA A 114 29.68 -5.21 -4.07
N ALA A 115 28.39 -4.87 -4.24
CA ALA A 115 27.90 -3.50 -4.24
C ALA A 115 27.83 -2.89 -2.82
N VAL A 116 27.71 -3.74 -1.78
CA VAL A 116 27.89 -3.33 -0.37
C VAL A 116 29.37 -3.04 -0.08
N ALA A 117 30.28 -3.86 -0.60
CA ALA A 117 31.73 -3.66 -0.47
C ALA A 117 32.22 -2.42 -1.23
N GLU A 118 31.65 -2.13 -2.40
CA GLU A 118 31.96 -0.93 -3.18
C GLU A 118 31.50 0.35 -2.47
N ARG A 119 30.32 0.33 -1.82
CA ARG A 119 29.89 1.40 -0.91
C ARG A 119 30.77 1.54 0.33
N LYS A 120 31.38 0.46 0.83
CA LYS A 120 32.33 0.52 1.96
C LYS A 120 33.61 1.27 1.57
N LEU A 121 34.14 1.01 0.37
CA LEU A 121 35.28 1.74 -0.19
C LEU A 121 34.93 3.21 -0.47
N LEU A 122 33.71 3.46 -0.95
CA LEU A 122 33.19 4.82 -1.12
C LEU A 122 33.00 5.55 0.23
N MET A 123 32.53 4.86 1.29
CA MET A 123 32.47 5.39 2.65
C MET A 123 33.86 5.71 3.22
N GLU A 124 34.86 4.87 2.95
CA GLU A 124 36.25 5.12 3.34
C GLU A 124 36.83 6.33 2.58
N ALA A 125 36.50 6.50 1.29
CA ALA A 125 36.89 7.67 0.49
C ALA A 125 36.18 8.98 0.90
N VAL A 126 34.93 8.88 1.36
CA VAL A 126 34.17 10.00 1.94
C VAL A 126 34.71 10.37 3.34
N ALA A 127 35.06 9.38 4.17
CA ALA A 127 35.73 9.61 5.45
C ALA A 127 37.13 10.24 5.30
N ALA A 128 37.79 9.98 4.16
CA ALA A 128 39.05 10.62 3.77
C ALA A 128 38.88 12.05 3.20
N GLY A 129 37.66 12.58 3.11
CA GLY A 129 37.40 13.99 2.79
C GLY A 129 37.59 14.37 1.32
N ASN A 130 37.64 13.40 0.40
CA ASN A 130 37.90 13.66 -1.01
C ASN A 130 36.62 13.95 -1.84
N ILE A 131 35.43 13.80 -1.24
CA ILE A 131 34.10 13.96 -1.87
C ILE A 131 33.09 14.52 -0.84
N THR A 132 32.25 15.50 -1.23
CA THR A 132 31.10 16.03 -0.44
C THR A 132 29.76 15.49 -1.00
N PRO A 133 28.71 15.32 -0.16
CA PRO A 133 27.92 14.08 -0.04
C PRO A 133 26.58 14.07 -0.87
N PRO A 134 25.65 13.08 -0.70
CA PRO A 134 24.96 12.79 0.58
C PRO A 134 25.13 11.40 1.27
N PHE A 135 25.14 11.46 2.61
CA PHE A 135 24.69 10.50 3.66
C PHE A 135 23.14 10.42 3.70
N PRO A 136 22.37 9.61 4.49
CA PRO A 136 22.47 8.24 5.08
C PRO A 136 21.97 7.16 4.08
N PRO A 137 21.72 5.87 4.42
CA PRO A 137 20.92 5.03 3.52
C PRO A 137 19.56 5.72 3.31
N PRO A 138 19.15 6.01 2.06
CA PRO A 138 17.89 6.70 1.82
C PRO A 138 16.75 5.91 2.46
N GLU A 139 15.76 6.60 3.03
CA GLU A 139 14.57 5.93 3.53
C GLU A 139 13.89 5.22 2.35
N ARG A 140 13.61 3.92 2.50
CA ARG A 140 12.92 3.18 1.45
C ARG A 140 11.50 3.72 1.35
N TRP A 141 11.12 4.13 0.15
CA TRP A 141 9.73 4.48 -0.09
C TRP A 141 8.84 3.23 0.03
N VAL A 142 7.95 3.26 1.01
CA VAL A 142 6.96 2.20 1.26
C VAL A 142 5.91 2.08 0.15
N GLY A 143 5.86 3.06 -0.76
CA GLY A 143 4.92 3.12 -1.87
C GLY A 143 3.79 4.14 -1.64
N PRO A 144 2.87 4.27 -2.60
CA PRO A 144 1.79 5.25 -2.51
C PRO A 144 0.88 5.01 -1.31
N ASN A 145 0.28 6.08 -0.78
CA ASN A 145 -0.57 6.06 0.43
C ASN A 145 0.09 5.33 1.62
N HIS A 146 1.34 5.68 1.93
CA HIS A 146 2.11 5.04 3.01
C HIS A 146 2.22 3.51 2.87
N GLY A 147 2.23 3.00 1.64
CA GLY A 147 2.33 1.57 1.37
C GLY A 147 1.04 0.78 1.55
N ILE A 148 -0.13 1.43 1.57
CA ILE A 148 -1.43 0.74 1.56
C ILE A 148 -1.81 0.29 0.15
N THR A 149 -1.60 1.16 -0.85
CA THR A 149 -1.96 0.87 -2.25
C THR A 149 -0.77 0.28 -2.98
N ASN A 150 -0.62 -1.04 -2.90
CA ASN A 150 0.39 -1.82 -3.62
C ASN A 150 -0.12 -3.21 -4.02
N PHE A 151 0.71 -3.92 -4.79
CA PHE A 151 0.44 -5.27 -5.29
C PHE A 151 1.50 -6.26 -4.78
N ASP A 152 2.02 -6.08 -3.56
CA ASP A 152 3.10 -6.94 -3.03
C ASP A 152 2.57 -8.18 -2.31
N ASN A 153 1.37 -8.08 -1.76
CA ASN A 153 0.69 -9.15 -1.04
C ASN A 153 -0.73 -9.33 -1.57
N PHE A 154 -1.24 -10.55 -1.49
CA PHE A 154 -2.60 -10.86 -1.93
C PHE A 154 -3.66 -9.97 -1.25
N GLY A 155 -3.54 -9.74 0.07
CA GLY A 155 -4.48 -8.90 0.82
C GLY A 155 -4.46 -7.42 0.42
N LEU A 156 -3.28 -6.84 0.22
CA LEU A 156 -3.13 -5.44 -0.20
C LEU A 156 -3.54 -5.25 -1.66
N SER A 157 -3.25 -6.24 -2.51
CA SER A 157 -3.74 -6.27 -3.88
C SER A 157 -5.27 -6.32 -3.92
N MET A 158 -5.90 -7.14 -3.07
CA MET A 158 -7.36 -7.23 -2.98
C MET A 158 -7.97 -5.90 -2.51
N LEU A 159 -7.38 -5.24 -1.51
CA LEU A 159 -7.81 -3.92 -1.04
C LEU A 159 -7.72 -2.86 -2.13
N THR A 160 -6.60 -2.84 -2.87
CA THR A 160 -6.37 -1.89 -3.96
C THR A 160 -7.37 -2.10 -5.11
N VAL A 161 -7.65 -3.36 -5.46
CA VAL A 161 -8.67 -3.69 -6.47
C VAL A 161 -10.07 -3.33 -5.98
N PHE A 162 -10.39 -3.60 -4.72
CA PHE A 162 -11.67 -3.20 -4.13
C PHE A 162 -11.88 -1.69 -4.18
N GLN A 163 -10.86 -0.90 -3.80
CA GLN A 163 -10.88 0.56 -3.92
C GLN A 163 -11.17 1.00 -5.37
N CYS A 164 -10.54 0.35 -6.36
CA CYS A 164 -10.81 0.62 -7.77
C CYS A 164 -12.25 0.29 -8.18
N VAL A 165 -12.80 -0.84 -7.71
CA VAL A 165 -14.18 -1.28 -8.01
C VAL A 165 -15.21 -0.33 -7.40
N THR A 166 -14.93 0.26 -6.23
CA THR A 166 -15.78 1.28 -5.62
C THR A 166 -15.72 2.64 -6.29
N MET A 167 -14.93 2.80 -7.36
CA MET A 167 -14.73 4.05 -8.12
C MET A 167 -14.17 5.20 -7.29
N GLU A 168 -13.48 4.89 -6.18
CA GLU A 168 -12.82 5.86 -5.31
C GLU A 168 -11.31 5.73 -5.53
N GLY A 169 -10.60 6.84 -5.82
CA GLY A 169 -9.14 6.81 -6.00
C GLY A 169 -8.59 5.96 -7.16
N TRP A 170 -9.44 5.32 -7.98
CA TRP A 170 -9.02 4.39 -9.04
C TRP A 170 -8.10 5.01 -10.10
N THR A 171 -8.30 6.30 -10.41
CA THR A 171 -7.46 7.04 -11.36
C THR A 171 -6.03 7.18 -10.83
N GLN A 172 -5.85 7.35 -9.53
CA GLN A 172 -4.52 7.46 -8.91
C GLN A 172 -3.77 6.14 -9.01
N VAL A 173 -4.46 5.02 -8.72
CA VAL A 173 -3.89 3.69 -8.92
C VAL A 173 -3.48 3.47 -10.37
N LEU A 174 -4.33 3.85 -11.32
CA LEU A 174 -4.01 3.79 -12.75
C LEU A 174 -2.79 4.64 -13.11
N TYR A 175 -2.70 5.88 -12.61
CA TYR A 175 -1.55 6.73 -12.87
C TYR A 175 -0.27 6.13 -12.28
N TRP A 176 -0.28 5.69 -11.03
CA TRP A 176 0.88 5.06 -10.39
C TRP A 176 1.37 3.83 -11.15
N VAL A 177 0.46 2.96 -11.58
CA VAL A 177 0.79 1.78 -12.40
C VAL A 177 1.38 2.19 -13.75
N ARG A 178 0.82 3.22 -14.39
CA ARG A 178 1.34 3.76 -15.66
C ARG A 178 2.75 4.33 -15.50
N LEU A 179 3.03 4.98 -14.38
CA LEU A 179 4.34 5.56 -14.09
C LEU A 179 5.37 4.46 -13.79
N ALA A 180 4.96 3.39 -13.09
CA ALA A 180 5.78 2.25 -12.69
C ALA A 180 5.93 1.15 -13.78
N LYS A 181 5.90 1.50 -15.07
CA LYS A 181 5.87 0.51 -16.16
C LYS A 181 6.96 -0.57 -16.03
N PRO A 182 6.61 -1.86 -16.18
CA PRO A 182 7.59 -2.94 -16.20
C PRO A 182 8.46 -2.92 -17.47
N SER A 183 9.65 -3.51 -17.33
CA SER A 183 10.65 -3.81 -18.38
C SER A 183 10.21 -4.96 -19.27
#